data_AF-A0A2R6B302-F1
#
_entry.id   AF-A0A2R6B302-F1
#
_cell.length_a   1.000
_cell.length_b   1.000
_cell.length_c   1.000
_cell.angle_alpha   90.00
_cell.angle_beta   90.00
_cell.angle_gamma   90.00
#
_symmetry.space_group_name_H-M   'P 1'
#
loop_
_entity.id
_entity.type
_entity.pdbx_description
1 polymer ?
#
loop_
_entity_poly.entity_id
_entity_poly.type
_entity_poly.pdbx_seq_one_letter_code
_entity_poly.pdbx_strand_id
1 'polypeptide(L)'
;MRVRAYRFRAYSSKTTARVLKTQLEVACKLYNALLHLEQEEYRKNKHSMSRNELRQLALDLRMRNPEFQVLHSQVAQQVAERFYQARQRFFDRLVNYPREKKPHRYLSLVYPQSGWRLSNMG
;
A
#
# COMPACT_ATOMS: atom_id res chain seq x y z
N MET A 1 5.67 15.70 21.64
CA MET A 1 4.32 15.97 21.07
C MET A 1 3.49 14.69 21.21
N ARG A 2 2.33 14.72 21.89
CA ARG A 2 1.51 13.51 22.14
C ARG A 2 0.55 13.34 20.97
N VAL A 3 0.78 12.33 20.11
CA VAL A 3 -0.12 12.04 18.98
C VAL A 3 -1.41 11.44 19.54
N ARG A 4 -2.55 12.08 19.27
CA ARG A 4 -3.87 11.53 19.58
C ARG A 4 -4.37 10.70 18.39
N ALA A 5 -4.64 9.41 18.63
CA ALA A 5 -5.25 8.53 17.64
C ALA A 5 -6.77 8.55 17.82
N TYR A 6 -7.50 8.85 16.74
CA TYR A 6 -8.97 8.80 16.72
C TYR A 6 -9.42 7.60 15.90
N ARG A 7 -10.42 6.86 16.40
CA ARG A 7 -11.01 5.71 15.71
C ARG A 7 -12.51 5.92 15.59
N PHE A 8 -13.00 5.93 14.36
CA PHE A 8 -14.42 6.06 14.05
C PHE A 8 -14.91 4.81 13.33
N ARG A 9 -16.18 4.44 13.56
CA ARG A 9 -16.86 3.42 12.75
C ARG A 9 -17.44 4.11 11.52
N ALA A 10 -17.02 3.69 10.34
CA ALA A 10 -17.65 4.13 9.10
C ALA A 10 -18.98 3.39 8.93
N TYR A 11 -20.06 4.15 8.77
CA TYR A 11 -21.35 3.65 8.31
C TYR A 11 -21.39 3.87 6.80
N SER A 12 -21.44 2.80 6.02
CA SER A 12 -21.31 2.86 4.56
C SER A 12 -22.49 2.23 3.86
N SER A 13 -22.84 2.77 2.69
CA SER A 13 -23.80 2.13 1.79
C SER A 13 -23.22 0.82 1.24
N LYS A 14 -24.10 -0.10 0.79
CA LYS A 14 -23.67 -1.34 0.10
C LYS A 14 -22.74 -1.04 -1.09
N THR A 15 -23.00 0.04 -1.81
CA THR A 15 -22.19 0.50 -2.94
C THR A 15 -20.80 0.93 -2.51
N THR A 16 -20.71 1.79 -1.49
CA THR A 16 -19.42 2.25 -0.94
C THR A 16 -18.58 1.08 -0.41
N ALA A 17 -19.21 0.14 0.28
CA ALA A 17 -18.54 -1.07 0.77
C ALA A 17 -17.94 -1.91 -0.38
N ARG A 18 -18.66 -2.04 -1.50
CA ARG A 18 -18.17 -2.74 -2.70
C ARG A 18 -16.95 -2.04 -3.30
N VAL A 19 -16.99 -0.72 -3.46
CA VAL A 19 -15.85 0.08 -3.98
C VAL A 19 -14.61 -0.10 -3.10
N LEU A 20 -14.77 -0.01 -1.77
CA LEU A 20 -13.66 -0.22 -0.84
C LEU A 20 -13.09 -1.63 -0.92
N LYS A 21 -13.95 -2.65 -1.09
CA LYS A 21 -13.49 -4.04 -1.30
C LYS A 21 -12.66 -4.16 -2.57
N THR A 22 -13.11 -3.60 -3.68
CA THR A 22 -12.35 -3.57 -4.94
C THR A 22 -11.00 -2.87 -4.75
N GLN A 23 -10.97 -1.73 -4.06
CA GLN A 23 -9.72 -1.03 -3.77
C GLN A 23 -8.76 -1.86 -2.92
N LEU A 24 -9.25 -2.61 -1.92
CA LEU A 24 -8.42 -3.52 -1.13
C LEU A 24 -7.84 -4.67 -1.97
N GLU A 25 -8.65 -5.24 -2.87
CA GLU A 25 -8.21 -6.29 -3.80
C GLU A 25 -7.11 -5.77 -4.73
N VAL A 26 -7.30 -4.58 -5.31
CA VAL A 26 -6.30 -3.96 -6.18
C VAL A 26 -5.03 -3.56 -5.42
N ALA A 27 -5.16 -3.05 -4.19
CA ALA A 27 -4.01 -2.76 -3.33
C ALA A 27 -3.19 -4.03 -3.01
N CYS A 28 -3.86 -5.18 -2.84
CA CYS A 28 -3.21 -6.47 -2.70
C CYS A 28 -2.45 -6.87 -3.98
N LYS A 29 -3.07 -6.70 -5.15
CA LYS A 29 -2.42 -6.99 -6.45
C LYS A 29 -1.20 -6.11 -6.68
N LEU A 30 -1.30 -4.81 -6.38
CA LEU A 30 -0.17 -3.88 -6.48
C LEU A 30 0.98 -4.29 -5.55
N TYR A 31 0.67 -4.69 -4.31
CA TYR A 31 1.70 -5.22 -3.39
C TYR A 31 2.43 -6.43 -3.99
N ASN A 32 1.69 -7.39 -4.55
CA ASN A 32 2.28 -8.59 -5.13
C ASN A 32 3.09 -8.26 -6.39
N ALA A 33 2.63 -7.32 -7.22
CA ALA A 33 3.39 -6.84 -8.38
C ALA A 33 4.75 -6.26 -7.96
N LEU A 34 4.79 -5.42 -6.93
CA LEU A 34 6.05 -4.89 -6.39
C LEU A 34 6.96 -5.98 -5.84
N LEU A 35 6.39 -6.97 -5.15
CA LEU A 35 7.13 -8.13 -4.66
C LEU A 35 7.82 -8.89 -5.81
N HIS A 36 7.08 -9.21 -6.88
CA HIS A 36 7.62 -9.96 -8.01
C HIS A 36 8.68 -9.15 -8.78
N LEU A 37 8.44 -7.86 -9.00
CA LEU A 37 9.39 -7.00 -9.71
C LEU A 37 10.69 -6.80 -8.93
N GLU A 38 10.63 -6.63 -7.60
CA GLU A 38 11.82 -6.60 -6.74
C GLU A 38 12.60 -7.93 -6.81
N GLN A 39 11.90 -9.08 -6.76
CA GLN A 39 12.55 -10.39 -6.87
C GLN A 39 13.25 -10.57 -8.22
N GLU A 40 12.61 -10.12 -9.30
CA GLU A 40 13.18 -10.17 -10.63
C GLU A 40 14.40 -9.26 -10.77
N GLU A 41 14.31 -8.02 -10.28
CA GLU A 41 15.39 -7.04 -10.27
C GLU A 41 16.60 -7.56 -9.50
N TYR A 42 16.38 -8.11 -8.30
CA TYR A 42 17.44 -8.69 -7.50
C TYR A 42 18.06 -9.92 -8.17
N ARG A 43 17.26 -10.77 -8.81
CA ARG A 43 17.76 -11.95 -9.52
C ARG A 43 18.69 -11.56 -10.67
N LYS A 44 18.32 -10.54 -11.45
CA LYS A 44 19.05 -10.10 -12.64
C LYS A 44 20.26 -9.23 -12.32
N ASN A 45 20.07 -8.25 -11.45
CA ASN A 45 21.03 -7.15 -11.26
C ASN A 45 21.70 -7.17 -9.88
N LYS A 46 21.27 -8.08 -8.98
CA LYS A 46 21.67 -8.08 -7.56
C LYS A 46 21.36 -6.75 -6.85
N HIS A 47 20.44 -5.98 -7.41
CA HIS A 47 19.98 -4.71 -6.89
C HIS A 47 18.74 -4.91 -6.03
N SER A 48 18.70 -4.26 -4.87
CA SER A 48 17.49 -4.22 -4.04
C SER A 48 16.98 -2.78 -4.02
N MET A 49 15.74 -2.59 -4.47
CA MET A 49 15.23 -1.24 -4.72
C MET A 49 15.13 -0.45 -3.41
N SER A 50 15.44 0.83 -3.46
CA SER A 50 15.20 1.77 -2.38
C SER A 50 13.72 2.03 -2.17
N ARG A 51 13.38 2.65 -1.04
CA ARG A 51 12.01 3.11 -0.75
C ARG A 51 11.45 4.02 -1.84
N ASN A 52 12.29 4.89 -2.41
CA ASN A 52 11.86 5.85 -3.41
C ASN A 52 11.61 5.18 -4.77
N GLU A 53 12.47 4.23 -5.16
CA GLU A 53 12.28 3.42 -6.38
C GLU A 53 10.98 2.64 -6.32
N LEU A 54 10.68 1.97 -5.18
CA LEU A 54 9.42 1.24 -5.02
C LEU A 54 8.19 2.15 -5.09
N ARG A 55 8.27 3.37 -4.54
CA ARG A 55 7.17 4.36 -4.62
C ARG A 55 6.96 4.83 -6.07
N GLN A 56 8.04 5.12 -6.79
CA GLN A 56 7.95 5.51 -8.20
C GLN A 56 7.39 4.36 -9.04
N LEU A 57 7.89 3.15 -8.84
CA LEU A 57 7.38 1.95 -9.52
C LEU A 57 5.88 1.75 -9.26
N ALA A 58 5.40 1.96 -8.04
CA ALA A 58 3.98 1.88 -7.73
C ALA A 58 3.14 2.95 -8.45
N LEU A 59 3.65 4.19 -8.55
CA LEU A 59 2.99 5.25 -9.31
C LEU A 59 2.97 4.94 -10.81
N ASP A 60 4.07 4.42 -11.33
CA ASP A 60 4.22 4.02 -12.72
C ASP A 60 3.29 2.89 -13.12
N LEU A 61 3.23 1.83 -12.31
CA LEU A 61 2.28 0.74 -12.49
C LEU A 61 0.85 1.29 -12.50
N ARG A 62 0.53 2.20 -11.57
CA ARG A 62 -0.76 2.87 -11.51
C ARG A 62 -1.07 3.66 -12.79
N MET A 63 -0.10 4.39 -13.34
CA MET A 63 -0.30 5.15 -14.57
C MET A 63 -0.53 4.24 -15.77
N ARG A 64 0.25 3.16 -15.88
CA ARG A 64 0.25 2.26 -17.05
C ARG A 64 -0.87 1.23 -17.08
N ASN A 65 -1.44 0.87 -15.92
CA ASN A 65 -2.46 -0.17 -15.82
C ASN A 65 -3.80 0.41 -15.27
N PRO A 66 -4.88 0.41 -16.09
CA PRO A 66 -6.21 0.85 -15.65
C PRO A 66 -6.73 0.16 -14.39
N GLU A 67 -6.37 -1.11 -14.15
CA GLU A 67 -6.76 -1.82 -12.93
C GLU A 67 -6.25 -1.11 -11.68
N PHE A 68 -5.01 -0.61 -11.72
CA PHE A 68 -4.40 0.08 -10.58
C PHE A 68 -4.91 1.52 -10.42
N GLN A 69 -5.50 2.12 -11.45
CA GLN A 69 -6.01 3.51 -11.41
C GLN A 69 -7.18 3.71 -10.43
N VAL A 70 -7.86 2.63 -10.01
CA VAL A 70 -8.88 2.72 -8.94
C VAL A 70 -8.28 3.16 -7.60
N LEU A 71 -6.96 3.02 -7.44
CA LEU A 71 -6.23 3.50 -6.27
C LEU A 71 -5.87 4.97 -6.44
N HIS A 72 -6.09 5.74 -5.37
CA HIS A 72 -5.52 7.07 -5.27
C HIS A 72 -3.98 7.00 -5.24
N SER A 73 -3.29 8.02 -5.78
CA SER A 73 -1.82 8.06 -5.86
C SER A 73 -1.15 7.85 -4.49
N GLN A 74 -1.70 8.47 -3.45
CA GLN A 74 -1.20 8.30 -2.08
C GLN A 74 -1.39 6.87 -1.56
N VAL A 75 -2.48 6.19 -1.93
CA VAL A 75 -2.72 4.80 -1.52
C VAL A 75 -1.70 3.87 -2.20
N ALA A 76 -1.42 4.09 -3.50
CA ALA A 76 -0.40 3.33 -4.22
C ALA A 76 1.00 3.50 -3.58
N GLN A 77 1.37 4.72 -3.20
CA GLN A 77 2.63 4.98 -2.49
C GLN A 77 2.67 4.30 -1.11
N GLN A 78 1.55 4.27 -0.39
CA GLN A 78 1.45 3.57 0.90
C GLN A 78 1.53 2.05 0.76
N VAL A 79 1.03 1.49 -0.35
CA VAL A 79 1.22 0.06 -0.65
C VAL A 79 2.71 -0.25 -0.82
N ALA A 80 3.44 0.60 -1.55
CA ALA A 80 4.89 0.47 -1.70
C ALA A 80 5.63 0.59 -0.36
N GLU A 81 5.23 1.53 0.49
CA GLU A 81 5.80 1.70 1.83
C GLU A 81 5.61 0.44 2.69
N ARG A 82 4.43 -0.17 2.65
CA ARG A 82 4.15 -1.41 3.38
C ARG A 82 5.02 -2.57 2.91
N PHE A 83 5.25 -2.67 1.60
CA PHE A 83 6.17 -3.67 1.05
C PHE A 83 7.61 -3.41 1.49
N TYR A 84 8.07 -2.17 1.38
CA TYR A 84 9.39 -1.74 1.84
C TYR A 84 9.62 -2.11 3.31
N GLN A 85 8.69 -1.79 4.20
CA GLN A 85 8.79 -2.11 5.63
C GLN A 85 8.79 -3.62 5.89
N ALA A 86 7.96 -4.40 5.20
CA ALA A 86 7.97 -5.86 5.30
C ALA A 86 9.31 -6.46 4.87
N ARG A 87 9.92 -5.93 3.80
CA ARG A 87 11.25 -6.34 3.34
C ARG A 87 12.36 -5.90 4.30
N GLN A 88 12.29 -4.69 4.85
CA GLN A 88 13.25 -4.19 5.84
C GLN A 88 13.32 -5.13 7.05
N ARG A 89 12.16 -5.54 7.59
CA ARG A 89 12.09 -6.49 8.71
C ARG A 89 12.71 -7.86 8.39
N PHE A 90 12.68 -8.27 7.13
CA PHE A 90 13.38 -9.48 6.69
C PHE A 90 14.91 -9.28 6.75
N PHE A 91 15.42 -8.15 6.26
CA PHE A 91 16.85 -7.83 6.38
C PHE A 91 17.31 -7.68 7.83
N ASP A 92 16.44 -7.18 8.70
CA ASP A 92 16.68 -7.12 10.14
C ASP A 92 16.59 -8.50 10.83
N ARG A 93 16.38 -9.59 10.07
CA ARG A 93 16.26 -10.98 10.54
C ARG A 93 15.10 -11.21 11.52
N LEU A 94 14.09 -10.34 11.50
CA LEU A 94 12.93 -10.43 12.39
C LEU A 94 11.81 -11.33 11.82
N VAL A 95 11.78 -11.50 10.51
CA VAL A 95 10.75 -12.27 9.79
C VAL A 95 11.36 -12.97 8.57
N ASN A 96 10.66 -13.98 8.06
CA ASN A 96 10.95 -14.57 6.75
C ASN A 96 10.66 -13.57 5.62
N TYR A 97 11.26 -13.81 4.45
CA TYR A 97 11.05 -12.96 3.27
C TYR A 97 9.55 -12.79 2.96
N PRO A 98 9.09 -11.57 2.60
CA PRO A 98 7.68 -11.34 2.29
C PRO A 98 7.15 -12.31 1.25
N ARG A 99 5.99 -12.90 1.52
CA ARG A 99 5.28 -13.78 0.59
C ARG A 99 4.16 -13.04 -0.09
N GLU A 100 3.69 -13.61 -1.20
CA GLU A 100 2.50 -13.15 -1.88
C GLU A 100 1.31 -13.04 -0.92
N LYS A 101 0.59 -11.93 -1.00
CA LYS A 101 -0.60 -11.68 -0.19
C LYS A 101 -1.84 -12.18 -0.94
N LYS A 102 -2.72 -12.84 -0.20
CA LYS A 102 -4.08 -13.16 -0.66
C LYS A 102 -4.99 -11.96 -0.38
N PRO A 103 -6.00 -11.66 -1.22
CA PRO A 103 -6.87 -10.50 -1.04
C PRO A 103 -7.52 -10.40 0.35
N HIS A 104 -7.98 -11.52 0.90
CA HIS A 104 -8.58 -11.57 2.25
C HIS A 104 -7.59 -11.28 3.40
N ARG A 105 -6.28 -11.17 3.13
CA ARG A 105 -5.25 -10.79 4.11
C ARG A 105 -4.83 -9.32 3.99
N TYR A 106 -5.32 -8.60 2.97
CA TYR A 106 -5.05 -7.17 2.79
C TYR A 106 -6.25 -6.37 3.29
N LEU A 107 -6.20 -5.93 4.55
CA LEU A 107 -7.39 -5.47 5.29
C LEU A 107 -7.48 -3.96 5.51
N SER A 108 -6.58 -3.16 4.94
CA SER A 108 -6.57 -1.71 5.20
C SER A 108 -6.04 -0.89 4.05
N LEU A 109 -6.69 0.25 3.80
CA LEU A 109 -6.20 1.33 2.95
C LEU A 109 -5.72 2.47 3.85
N VAL A 110 -4.62 3.13 3.47
CA VAL A 110 -4.04 4.24 4.23
C VAL A 110 -4.03 5.47 3.35
N TYR A 111 -4.64 6.54 3.86
CA TYR A 111 -4.64 7.86 3.26
C TYR A 111 -3.81 8.78 4.17
N PRO A 112 -2.54 9.05 3.83
CA PRO A 112 -1.57 9.67 4.74
C PRO A 112 -1.88 11.12 5.13
N GLN A 113 -2.73 11.82 4.37
CA GLN A 113 -3.50 13.04 4.66
C GLN A 113 -3.57 13.91 3.40
N SER A 114 -4.75 14.44 3.10
CA SER A 114 -4.95 15.77 2.50
C SER A 114 -6.40 16.22 2.68
N GLY A 115 -6.64 17.53 2.77
CA GLY A 115 -7.92 18.15 2.46
C GLY A 115 -8.98 18.28 3.56
N TRP A 116 -8.86 17.60 4.71
CA TRP A 116 -9.83 17.72 5.80
C TRP A 116 -9.21 18.15 7.12
N ARG A 117 -9.90 19.04 7.82
CA ARG A 117 -9.62 19.44 9.21
C ARG A 117 -10.85 19.07 10.04
N LEU A 118 -10.64 18.67 11.29
CA LEU A 118 -11.74 18.54 12.24
C LEU A 118 -12.20 19.96 12.58
N SER A 119 -13.44 20.31 12.23
CA SER A 119 -14.07 21.55 12.69
C SER A 119 -14.27 21.44 14.20
N ASN A 120 -13.73 22.40 14.94
CA ASN A 120 -13.69 22.49 16.41
C ASN A 120 -12.89 21.41 17.13
N MET A 121 -11.59 21.68 17.32
CA MET A 121 -10.93 21.33 18.58
C MET A 121 -10.65 22.64 19.31
N GLY A 122 -11.54 23.00 20.25
CA GLY A 122 -11.19 23.91 21.33
C GLY A 122 -10.19 23.27 22.28
#